data_AF-A0A8T4ZEA7-F1
#
_entry.id   AF-A0A8T4ZEA7-F1
#
_cell.length_a   1.000
_cell.length_b   1.000
_cell.length_c   1.000
_cell.angle_alpha   90.00
_cell.angle_beta   90.00
_cell.angle_gamma   90.00
#
_symmetry.space_group_name_H-M   'P 1'
#
loop_
_entity.id
_entity.type
_entity.pdbx_description
1 polymer ?
#
loop_
_entity_poly.entity_id
_entity_poly.type
_entity_poly.pdbx_seq_one_letter_code
_entity_poly.pdbx_strand_id
1 'polypeptide(L)' 'MSEERVRWRKLIEHWIEHNEEHKSRIEKASIEIEQLGFVEASKSLKEAIKHTEEVSKSLKKTLENMQASTD' A
#
# COMPACT_ATOMS: atom_id res chain seq x y z
N MET A 1 20.73 3.92 15.95
CA MET A 1 19.46 3.14 15.88
C MET A 1 19.75 1.71 16.31
N SER A 2 18.94 1.09 17.18
CA SER A 2 19.11 -0.33 17.52
C SER A 2 18.84 -1.23 16.30
N GLU A 3 19.44 -2.43 16.25
CA GLU A 3 19.23 -3.41 15.17
C GLU A 3 17.74 -3.70 14.95
N GLU A 4 16.98 -3.81 16.04
CA GLU A 4 15.52 -3.99 16.00
C GLU A 4 14.80 -2.82 15.33
N ARG A 5 15.20 -1.58 15.60
CA ARG A 5 14.62 -0.40 14.93
C ARG A 5 14.93 -0.37 13.43
N VAL A 6 16.15 -0.76 13.05
CA VAL A 6 16.53 -0.86 11.63
C VAL A 6 15.71 -1.95 10.93
N ARG A 7 15.53 -3.11 11.58
CA ARG A 7 14.71 -4.20 11.06
C ARG A 7 13.26 -3.75 10.82
N TRP A 8 12.63 -3.12 11.81
CA TRP A 8 11.25 -2.65 11.67
C TRP A 8 11.09 -1.58 10.59
N ARG A 9 12.04 -0.63 10.50
CA ARG A 9 12.04 0.37 9.42
C ARG A 9 12.05 -0.30 8.04
N LYS A 10 12.98 -1.23 7.80
CA LYS A 10 13.08 -1.94 6.52
C LYS A 10 11.82 -2.75 6.20
N LEU A 11 11.19 -3.35 7.20
CA LEU A 11 9.97 -4.13 7.00
C LEU A 11 8.80 -3.23 6.58
N ILE A 12 8.65 -2.07 7.22
CA ILE A 12 7.62 -1.09 6.87
C ILE A 12 7.86 -0.50 5.48
N GLU A 13 9.12 -0.17 5.15
CA GLU A 13 9.52 0.28 3.80
C GLU A 13 9.14 -0.77 2.73
N HIS A 14 9.42 -2.05 2.99
CA HIS A 14 9.05 -3.15 2.10
C HIS A 14 7.53 -3.27 1.91
N TRP A 15 6.74 -3.14 2.98
CA TRP A 15 5.28 -3.17 2.85
C TRP A 15 4.73 -1.99 2.06
N ILE A 16 5.32 -0.80 2.19
CA ILE A 16 4.94 0.36 1.38
C ILE A 16 5.23 0.07 -0.10
N GLU A 17 6.43 -0.41 -0.44
CA GLU A 17 6.80 -0.76 -1.82
C GLU A 17 5.86 -1.82 -2.41
N HIS A 18 5.58 -2.88 -1.65
CA HIS A 18 4.71 -3.97 -2.10
C HIS A 18 3.25 -3.51 -2.31
N ASN A 19 2.76 -2.59 -1.48
CA ASN A 19 1.43 -2.01 -1.66
C ASN A 19 1.33 -1.17 -2.95
N GLU A 20 2.38 -0.42 -3.32
CA GLU A 20 2.39 0.33 -4.58
C GLU A 20 2.39 -0.63 -5.79
N GLU A 21 3.12 -1.75 -5.72
CA GLU A 21 3.08 -2.83 -6.72
C GLU A 21 1.66 -3.44 -6.84
N HIS A 22 1.03 -3.77 -5.70
CA HIS A 22 -0.34 -4.28 -5.67
C HIS A 22 -1.32 -3.29 -6.27
N LYS A 23 -1.25 -2.02 -5.89
CA LYS A 23 -2.11 -0.97 -6.44
C LYS A 23 -2.03 -0.93 -7.97
N SER A 24 -0.83 -0.88 -8.54
CA SER A 24 -0.65 -0.85 -9.99
C SER A 24 -1.25 -2.08 -10.70
N ARG A 25 -1.06 -3.26 -10.12
CA ARG A 25 -1.63 -4.51 -10.67
C ARG A 25 -3.15 -4.55 -10.56
N ILE A 26 -3.71 -4.11 -9.45
CA ILE A 26 -5.15 -4.06 -9.23
C ILE A 26 -5.79 -3.02 -10.15
N GLU A 27 -5.15 -1.87 -10.37
CA GLU A 27 -5.62 -0.85 -11.32
C GLU A 27 -5.74 -1.42 -12.73
N LYS A 28 -4.68 -2.10 -13.21
CA LYS A 28 -4.70 -2.77 -14.51
C LYS A 28 -5.82 -3.81 -14.59
N ALA A 29 -5.95 -4.67 -13.59
CA ALA A 29 -7.00 -5.67 -13.53
C ALA A 29 -8.40 -5.04 -13.51
N SER A 30 -8.60 -3.93 -12.81
CA SER A 30 -9.89 -3.23 -12.74
C SER A 30 -10.36 -2.72 -14.11
N ILE A 31 -9.42 -2.29 -14.95
CA ILE A 31 -9.68 -1.84 -16.32
C ILE A 31 -10.00 -3.04 -17.21
N GLU A 32 -9.19 -4.10 -17.14
CA GLU A 32 -9.36 -5.30 -17.96
C GLU A 32 -10.71 -5.98 -17.70
N ILE A 33 -11.12 -6.14 -16.44
CA ILE A 33 -12.40 -6.80 -16.14
C ILE A 33 -13.61 -5.89 -16.45
N GLU A 34 -13.45 -4.57 -16.39
CA GLU A 34 -14.49 -3.62 -16.80
C GLU A 34 -14.73 -3.70 -18.31
N GLN A 35 -13.67 -3.82 -19.11
CA GLN A 35 -13.75 -4.03 -20.56
C GLN A 35 -14.42 -5.36 -20.93
N LEU A 36 -14.35 -6.36 -20.05
CA LEU A 36 -15.05 -7.64 -20.19
C LEU A 36 -16.52 -7.58 -19.73
N GLY A 37 -17.01 -6.41 -19.28
CA GLY A 37 -18.38 -6.20 -18.84
C GLY A 37 -18.65 -6.50 -17.36
N PHE A 38 -17.62 -6.88 -16.57
CA PHE A 38 -17.76 -7.14 -15.14
C PHE A 38 -17.67 -5.84 -14.31
N VAL A 39 -18.61 -4.93 -14.54
CA VAL A 39 -18.61 -3.58 -13.95
C VAL A 39 -18.57 -3.60 -12.41
N GLU A 40 -19.39 -4.43 -11.76
CA GLU A 40 -19.40 -4.50 -10.29
C GLU A 40 -18.10 -5.07 -9.71
N ALA A 41 -17.49 -6.05 -10.38
CA ALA A 41 -16.19 -6.56 -9.95
C ALA A 41 -15.08 -5.49 -10.11
N SER A 42 -15.13 -4.67 -11.17
CA SER A 42 -14.22 -3.53 -11.33
C SER A 42 -14.36 -2.52 -10.19
N LYS A 43 -15.59 -2.25 -9.72
CA LYS A 43 -15.81 -1.38 -8.56
C LYS A 43 -15.18 -1.95 -7.30
N SER A 44 -15.31 -3.26 -7.04
CA SER A 44 -14.65 -3.90 -5.89
C SER A 44 -13.13 -3.81 -5.96
N LEU A 45 -12.53 -3.92 -7.16
CA LEU A 45 -11.08 -3.70 -7.33
C LEU A 45 -10.69 -2.23 -7.08
N LYS A 46 -11.50 -1.28 -7.53
CA LYS A 46 -11.31 0.16 -7.25
C LYS A 46 -11.41 0.47 -5.76
N GLU A 47 -12.25 -0.25 -5.00
CA GLU A 47 -12.30 -0.16 -3.54
C GLU A 47 -11.05 -0.76 -2.88
N ALA A 48 -10.57 -1.91 -3.36
CA ALA A 48 -9.34 -2.51 -2.87
C ALA A 48 -8.11 -1.59 -3.05
N ILE A 49 -8.05 -0.83 -4.15
CA ILE A 49 -7.02 0.21 -4.35
C ILE A 49 -7.07 1.26 -3.25
N LYS A 50 -8.26 1.82 -2.94
CA LYS A 50 -8.42 2.83 -1.89
C LYS A 50 -7.94 2.32 -0.53
N HIS A 51 -8.31 1.09 -0.16
CA HIS A 51 -7.86 0.50 1.09
C HIS A 51 -6.35 0.27 1.11
N THR A 52 -5.75 -0.10 -0.02
CA THR A 52 -4.29 -0.23 -0.16
C THR A 52 -3.59 1.12 0.06
N GLU A 53 -4.14 2.21 -0.48
CA GLU A 53 -3.64 3.57 -0.25
C GLU A 53 -3.74 4.00 1.22
N GLU A 54 -4.84 3.67 1.89
CA GLU A 54 -5.04 3.95 3.33
C GLU A 54 -4.01 3.22 4.20
N VAL A 55 -3.73 1.95 3.88
CA VAL A 55 -2.67 1.17 4.54
C VAL A 55 -1.32 1.83 4.29
N SER A 56 -0.97 2.13 3.04
CA SER A 56 0.30 2.80 2.71
C SER A 56 0.46 4.15 3.41
N LYS A 57 -0.62 4.93 3.54
CA LYS A 57 -0.60 6.20 4.30
C LYS A 57 -0.29 5.98 5.77
N SER A 58 -0.91 4.96 6.38
CA SER A 58 -0.66 4.60 7.79
C SER A 58 0.77 4.11 8.01
N LEU A 59 1.33 3.35 7.07
CA LEU A 59 2.72 2.90 7.09
C LEU A 59 3.70 4.07 6.95
N LYS A 60 3.47 5.00 6.00
CA LYS A 60 4.28 6.22 5.83
C LYS A 60 4.29 7.05 7.13
N LYS A 61 3.12 7.25 7.75
CA LYS A 61 3.00 7.92 9.05
C LYS A 61 3.75 7.20 10.18
N THR A 62 3.81 5.87 10.12
CA THR A 62 4.60 5.09 11.10
C THR A 62 6.09 5.39 10.96
N LEU A 63 6.62 5.48 9.72
CA LEU A 63 8.02 5.87 9.48
C LEU A 63 8.32 7.29 9.96
N GLU A 64 7.40 8.24 9.74
CA GLU A 64 7.52 9.62 10.24
C GLU A 64 7.62 9.64 11.78
N ASN A 65 6.72 8.94 12.48
CA ASN A 65 6.74 8.85 13.94
C ASN A 65 8.02 8.18 14.48
N MET A 66 8.54 7.17 13.76
CA MET A 66 9.81 6.52 14.11
C MET A 66 11.02 7.43 13.92
N GLN A 67 10.94 8.46 13.06
CA GLN A 67 11.98 9.46 12.87
C GLN A 67 11.89 10.57 13.92
N ALA A 68 10.68 11.06 14.21
CA ALA A 68 10.43 12.08 15.22
C ALA A 68 10.74 11.63 16.66
N SER A 69 10.79 10.31 16.92
CA SER A 69 11.12 9.75 18.23
C SER A 69 12.63 9.58 18.47
N THR A 70 13.47 10.13 17.59
CA THR A 70 14.94 10.07 17.67
C THR A 70 15.63 11.42 17.83
N ASP A 71 14.86 12.52 17.84
CA ASP A 71 15.30 13.88 18.17
C ASP A 71 14.91 14.24 19.62
#